data_AF-A0A6C0D056-F1
#
_entry.id   AF-A0A6C0D056-F1
#
_cell.length_a   1.000
_cell.length_b   1.000
_cell.length_c   1.000
_cell.angle_alpha   90.00
_cell.angle_beta   90.00
_cell.angle_gamma   90.00
#
_symmetry.space_group_name_H-M   'P 1'
#
loop_
_entity.id
_entity.type
_entity.pdbx_description
1 polymer ?
#
loop_
_entity_poly.entity_id
_entity_poly.type
_entity_poly.pdbx_seq_one_letter_code
_entity_poly.pdbx_strand_id
1 'polypeptide(L)'
;MFMNTVNEFNKDDLDTFKKNVKEWLELDNIIKEHEKRIRDLKKKRNKELEPVITEFMTKNNITDLNTNNGKIKCAERNTKKGFNKTNIRTNLSKYINDEIILDSAINEIVNNREIVTSYKLKVMKS
;
A
#
# COMPACT_ATOMS: atom_id res chain seq x y z
N MET A 1 -5.38 -5.00 -49.19
CA MET A 1 -5.36 -6.43 -48.81
C MET A 1 -5.07 -6.54 -47.32
N PHE A 2 -6.10 -6.80 -46.53
CA PHE A 2 -6.06 -7.59 -45.29
C PHE A 2 -7.47 -8.15 -45.15
N MET A 3 -7.69 -9.33 -45.71
CA MET A 3 -8.94 -10.07 -45.53
C MET A 3 -8.64 -11.41 -44.87
N ASN A 4 -9.54 -11.75 -43.95
CA ASN A 4 -9.77 -13.03 -43.27
C ASN A 4 -8.70 -13.45 -42.25
N THR A 5 -9.08 -13.78 -41.02
CA THR A 5 -10.15 -14.71 -40.67
C THR A 5 -11.00 -14.25 -39.49
N VAL A 6 -12.29 -13.98 -39.73
CA VAL A 6 -13.29 -14.13 -38.67
C VAL A 6 -13.49 -15.64 -38.53
N ASN A 7 -12.82 -16.25 -37.55
CA ASN A 7 -13.30 -17.54 -37.05
C ASN A 7 -14.73 -17.28 -36.56
N GLU A 8 -15.72 -17.95 -37.14
CA GLU A 8 -17.06 -18.01 -36.56
C GLU A 8 -16.89 -18.51 -35.12
N PHE A 9 -16.99 -17.60 -34.16
CA PHE A 9 -16.97 -17.98 -32.75
C PHE A 9 -18.13 -18.94 -32.53
N ASN A 10 -17.83 -20.12 -31.98
CA ASN A 10 -18.87 -21.00 -31.49
C ASN A 10 -19.74 -20.18 -30.52
N LYS A 11 -21.04 -20.08 -30.79
CA LYS A 11 -21.98 -19.27 -29.99
C LYS A 11 -21.92 -19.64 -28.50
N ASP A 12 -21.71 -20.93 -28.21
CA ASP A 12 -21.60 -21.43 -26.84
C ASP A 12 -20.33 -20.90 -26.12
N ASP A 13 -19.21 -20.79 -26.84
CA ASP A 13 -17.97 -20.24 -26.31
C ASP A 13 -18.10 -18.73 -26.04
N LEU A 14 -18.79 -18.01 -26.94
CA LEU A 14 -19.03 -16.58 -26.80
C LEU A 14 -19.98 -16.27 -25.64
N ASP A 15 -21.02 -17.08 -25.43
CA ASP A 15 -21.96 -16.88 -24.34
C ASP A 15 -21.35 -17.25 -22.98
N THR A 16 -20.50 -18.28 -22.94
CA THR A 16 -19.68 -18.61 -21.76
C THR A 16 -18.72 -17.48 -21.42
N PHE A 17 -18.05 -16.90 -22.41
CA PHE A 17 -17.17 -15.75 -22.21
C PHE A 17 -17.92 -14.54 -21.64
N LYS A 18 -19.09 -14.19 -22.20
CA LYS A 18 -19.92 -13.08 -21.68
C LYS A 18 -20.37 -13.31 -20.24
N LYS A 19 -20.75 -14.54 -19.89
CA LYS A 19 -21.11 -14.91 -18.51
C LYS A 19 -19.91 -14.70 -17.57
N ASN A 20 -18.75 -15.21 -17.95
CA ASN A 20 -17.53 -15.08 -17.14
C ASN A 20 -17.12 -13.62 -16.95
N VAL A 21 -17.20 -12.78 -17.99
CA VAL A 21 -16.91 -11.34 -17.88
C VAL A 21 -17.90 -10.65 -16.96
N LYS A 22 -19.20 -10.98 -17.06
CA LYS A 22 -20.22 -10.42 -16.18
C LYS A 22 -19.98 -10.79 -14.72
N GLU A 23 -19.75 -12.07 -14.45
CA GLU A 23 -19.46 -12.56 -13.10
C GLU A 23 -18.17 -11.94 -12.54
N TRP A 24 -17.13 -11.82 -13.37
CA TRP A 24 -15.89 -11.16 -12.98
C TRP A 24 -16.11 -9.68 -12.60
N LEU A 25 -16.92 -8.94 -13.37
CA LEU A 25 -17.26 -7.55 -13.06
C LEU A 25 -18.09 -7.41 -11.78
N GLU A 26 -19.02 -8.33 -11.53
CA GLU A 26 -19.80 -8.39 -10.29
C GLU A 26 -18.89 -8.64 -9.09
N LEU A 27 -17.99 -9.62 -9.18
CA LEU A 27 -17.00 -9.93 -8.14
C LEU A 27 -16.05 -8.74 -7.90
N ASP A 28 -15.54 -8.09 -8.94
CA ASP A 28 -14.68 -6.91 -8.81
C ASP A 28 -15.37 -5.76 -8.07
N ASN A 29 -16.66 -5.54 -8.33
CA ASN A 29 -17.45 -4.53 -7.62
C ASN A 29 -17.65 -4.87 -6.13
N ILE A 30 -17.96 -6.13 -5.82
CA ILE A 30 -18.11 -6.61 -4.44
C ILE A 30 -16.78 -6.47 -3.68
N ILE A 31 -15.67 -6.87 -4.31
CA ILE A 31 -14.32 -6.72 -3.74
C ILE A 31 -14.06 -5.25 -3.43
N LYS A 32 -14.30 -4.33 -4.37
CA LYS A 32 -14.11 -2.89 -4.16
C LYS A 32 -14.91 -2.35 -2.99
N GLU A 33 -16.16 -2.79 -2.83
CA GLU A 33 -16.99 -2.38 -1.70
C GLU A 33 -16.42 -2.89 -0.36
N HIS A 34 -16.05 -4.17 -0.30
CA HIS A 34 -15.46 -4.76 0.90
C HIS A 34 -14.11 -4.12 1.24
N GLU A 35 -13.26 -3.86 0.26
CA GLU A 35 -11.99 -3.15 0.46
C GLU A 35 -12.21 -1.73 1.02
N LYS A 36 -13.22 -1.01 0.52
CA LYS A 36 -13.61 0.29 1.07
C LYS A 36 -14.02 0.16 2.53
N ARG A 37 -14.90 -0.81 2.85
CA ARG A 37 -15.37 -1.03 4.22
C ARG A 37 -14.23 -1.43 5.16
N ILE A 38 -13.32 -2.29 4.72
CA ILE A 38 -12.11 -2.66 5.45
C ILE A 38 -11.24 -1.43 5.71
N ARG A 39 -11.07 -0.56 4.71
CA ARG A 39 -10.29 0.68 4.85
C ARG A 39 -10.90 1.62 5.90
N ASP A 40 -12.21 1.80 5.88
CA ASP A 40 -12.92 2.65 6.82
C ASP A 40 -12.86 2.10 8.25
N LEU A 41 -13.04 0.79 8.43
CA LEU A 41 -12.88 0.12 9.72
C LEU A 41 -11.44 0.24 10.25
N LYS A 42 -10.42 0.03 9.40
CA LYS A 42 -9.01 0.21 9.77
C LYS A 42 -8.71 1.66 10.13
N LYS A 43 -9.33 2.64 9.45
CA LYS A 43 -9.19 4.06 9.77
C LYS A 43 -9.71 4.35 11.18
N LYS A 44 -10.94 3.95 11.48
CA LYS A 44 -11.53 4.14 12.81
C LYS A 44 -10.72 3.42 13.90
N ARG A 45 -10.37 2.15 13.68
CA ARG A 45 -9.57 1.38 14.64
C ARG A 45 -8.19 2.01 14.90
N ASN A 46 -7.41 2.26 13.85
CA ASN A 46 -6.00 2.64 14.00
C ASN A 46 -5.77 4.14 14.21
N LYS A 47 -6.62 5.01 13.64
CA LYS A 47 -6.40 6.46 13.67
C LYS A 47 -7.24 7.18 14.71
N GLU A 48 -8.38 6.61 15.09
CA GLU A 48 -9.30 7.25 16.05
C GLU A 48 -9.25 6.54 17.41
N LEU A 49 -9.36 5.21 17.45
CA LEU A 49 -9.45 4.47 18.71
C LEU A 49 -8.07 4.12 19.30
N GLU A 50 -7.16 3.56 18.50
CA GLU A 50 -5.85 3.10 18.97
C GLU A 50 -5.04 4.20 19.66
N PRO A 51 -4.95 5.45 19.15
CA PRO A 51 -4.20 6.51 19.84
C PRO A 51 -4.79 6.87 21.21
N VAL A 52 -6.12 6.94 21.31
CA VAL A 52 -6.83 7.24 22.57
C VAL A 52 -6.59 6.13 23.60
N ILE A 53 -6.67 4.87 23.16
CA ILE A 53 -6.44 3.70 24.03
C ILE A 53 -4.97 3.67 24.46
N THR A 54 -4.03 3.82 23.54
CA THR A 54 -2.59 3.83 23.84
C THR A 54 -2.21 4.99 24.76
N GLU A 55 -2.72 6.20 24.53
CA GLU A 55 -2.48 7.36 25.41
C GLU A 55 -3.00 7.11 26.83
N PHE A 56 -4.19 6.53 26.96
CA PHE A 56 -4.74 6.16 28.26
C PHE A 56 -3.90 5.08 28.95
N MET A 57 -3.47 4.05 28.21
CA MET A 57 -2.64 2.97 28.74
C MET A 57 -1.26 3.47 29.18
N THR A 58 -0.59 4.31 28.40
CA THR A 58 0.72 4.87 28.76
C THR A 58 0.63 5.83 29.93
N LYS A 59 -0.38 6.71 29.96
CA LYS A 59 -0.60 7.66 31.06
C LYS A 59 -0.81 6.96 32.41
N ASN A 60 -1.49 5.81 32.40
CA ASN A 60 -1.81 5.05 33.61
C ASN A 60 -0.86 3.86 33.86
N ASN A 61 0.24 3.74 33.09
CA ASN A 61 1.20 2.63 33.17
C ASN A 61 0.53 1.24 33.08
N ILE A 62 -0.52 1.11 32.26
CA ILE A 62 -1.22 -0.15 32.01
C ILE A 62 -0.54 -0.84 30.84
N THR A 63 0.21 -1.91 31.11
CA THR A 63 0.92 -2.66 30.07
C THR A 63 -0.02 -3.61 29.31
N ASP A 64 -1.04 -4.10 30.00
CA ASP A 64 -1.79 -5.30 29.63
C ASP A 64 -3.26 -5.14 30.05
N LEU A 65 -4.18 -5.24 29.10
CA LEU A 65 -5.62 -5.19 29.33
C LEU A 65 -6.26 -6.54 28.96
N ASN A 66 -6.89 -7.20 29.94
CA ASN A 66 -7.65 -8.42 29.69
C ASN A 66 -9.07 -8.06 29.23
N THR A 67 -9.52 -8.68 28.15
CA THR A 67 -10.87 -8.55 27.60
C THR A 67 -11.50 -9.94 27.45
N ASN A 68 -12.82 -10.00 27.29
CA ASN A 68 -13.52 -11.27 27.06
C ASN A 68 -13.06 -11.99 25.76
N ASN A 69 -12.45 -11.25 24.83
CA ASN A 69 -11.94 -11.77 23.55
C ASN A 69 -10.42 -11.91 23.52
N GLY A 70 -9.75 -11.92 24.68
CA GLY A 70 -8.30 -12.05 24.80
C GLY A 70 -7.63 -10.81 25.40
N LYS A 71 -6.31 -10.68 25.21
CA LYS A 71 -5.48 -9.68 25.88
C LYS A 71 -4.96 -8.63 24.90
N ILE A 72 -5.10 -7.36 25.25
CA ILE A 72 -4.51 -6.23 24.53
C ILE A 72 -3.25 -5.80 25.27
N LYS A 73 -2.10 -5.89 24.59
CA LYS A 73 -0.81 -5.42 25.12
C LYS A 73 -0.40 -4.14 24.42
N CYS A 74 -0.05 -3.11 25.19
CA CYS A 74 0.58 -1.92 24.64
C CYS A 74 2.06 -2.23 24.38
N ALA A 75 2.37 -2.68 23.16
CA ALA A 75 3.74 -3.01 22.77
C ALA A 75 4.46 -1.76 22.26
N GLU A 76 5.46 -1.30 23.00
CA GLU A 76 6.40 -0.31 22.48
C GLU A 76 7.25 -0.91 21.37
N ARG A 77 7.19 -0.33 20.18
CA ARG A 77 8.02 -0.74 19.05
C ARG A 77 8.85 0.44 18.58
N ASN A 78 10.14 0.38 18.88
CA ASN A 78 11.11 1.32 18.33
C ASN A 78 11.51 0.87 16.91
N THR A 79 11.26 1.71 15.92
CA THR A 79 11.72 1.50 14.54
C THR A 79 12.64 2.63 14.11
N LYS A 80 13.71 2.30 13.38
CA LYS A 80 14.54 3.32 12.75
C LYS A 80 13.72 4.01 11.66
N LYS A 81 13.68 5.34 11.68
CA LYS A 81 13.07 6.12 10.58
C LYS A 81 13.75 5.74 9.27
N GLY A 82 12.97 5.60 8.20
CA GLY A 82 13.51 5.32 6.87
C GLY A 82 14.46 6.43 6.39
N PHE A 83 15.34 6.10 5.44
CA PHE A 83 16.24 7.09 4.85
C PHE A 83 15.45 8.16 4.10
N ASN A 84 15.77 9.43 4.36
CA ASN A 84 15.20 10.61 3.73
C ASN A 84 16.33 11.58 3.36
N LYS A 85 16.09 12.52 2.43
CA LYS A 85 17.14 13.40 1.91
C LYS A 85 17.92 14.11 3.02
N THR A 86 17.22 14.59 4.05
CA THR A 86 17.82 15.27 5.20
C THR A 86 18.73 14.34 6.00
N ASN A 87 18.28 13.13 6.34
CA ASN A 87 19.10 12.20 7.12
C ASN A 87 20.29 11.64 6.33
N ILE A 88 20.15 11.48 5.00
CA ILE A 88 21.24 11.09 4.12
C ILE A 88 22.29 12.21 4.10
N ARG A 89 21.86 13.47 3.88
CA ARG A 89 22.76 14.63 3.89
C ARG A 89 23.51 14.77 5.21
N THR A 90 22.79 14.76 6.34
CA THR A 90 23.38 14.91 7.68
C THR A 90 24.36 13.78 8.03
N ASN A 91 24.15 12.57 7.51
CA ASN A 91 25.08 11.47 7.73
C ASN A 91 26.30 11.56 6.81
N LEU A 92 26.11 11.89 5.54
CA LEU A 92 27.21 12.04 4.58
C LEU A 92 28.09 13.25 4.87
N SER A 93 27.52 14.35 5.36
CA SER A 93 28.26 15.57 5.72
C SER A 93 29.25 15.38 6.88
N LYS A 94 29.20 14.24 7.58
CA LYS A 94 30.20 13.87 8.61
C LYS A 94 31.50 13.33 8.01
N TYR A 95 31.47 12.92 6.74
CA TYR A 95 32.58 12.26 6.05
C TYR A 95 32.98 13.01 4.76
N ILE A 96 32.05 13.78 4.18
CA ILE A 96 32.26 14.57 2.97
C ILE A 96 32.20 16.05 3.36
N ASN A 97 33.36 16.72 3.33
CA ASN A 97 33.49 18.14 3.64
C ASN A 97 33.25 19.05 2.42
N ASP A 98 33.32 18.49 1.22
CA ASP A 98 33.09 19.21 -0.03
C ASP A 98 31.59 19.21 -0.35
N GLU A 99 30.97 20.40 -0.38
CA GLU A 99 29.55 20.56 -0.64
C GLU A 99 29.13 20.12 -2.05
N ILE A 100 30.01 20.28 -3.05
CA ILE A 100 29.73 19.90 -4.44
C ILE A 100 29.65 18.38 -4.54
N ILE A 101 30.60 17.67 -3.93
CA ILE A 101 30.62 16.20 -3.88
C ILE A 101 29.43 15.68 -3.07
N LEU A 102 29.10 16.33 -1.94
CA LEU A 102 27.95 15.96 -1.11
C LEU A 102 26.63 16.11 -1.87
N ASP A 103 26.44 17.22 -2.58
CA ASP A 103 25.24 17.47 -3.37
C ASP A 103 25.10 16.48 -4.52
N SER A 104 26.21 16.18 -5.21
CA SER A 104 26.24 15.17 -6.26
C SER A 104 25.87 13.78 -5.73
N ALA A 105 26.47 13.36 -4.61
CA ALA A 105 26.17 12.07 -3.99
C ALA A 105 24.71 11.95 -3.54
N ILE A 106 24.14 13.00 -2.95
CA ILE A 106 22.72 13.02 -2.56
C ILE A 106 21.82 12.95 -3.79
N ASN A 107 22.17 13.66 -4.85
CA ASN A 107 21.40 13.67 -6.10
C ASN A 107 21.34 12.26 -6.71
N GLU A 108 22.48 11.58 -6.78
CA GLU A 108 22.59 10.20 -7.28
C GLU A 108 21.70 9.24 -6.47
N ILE A 109 21.82 9.27 -5.14
CA ILE A 109 21.10 8.37 -4.23
C ILE A 109 19.57 8.58 -4.26
N VAL A 110 19.13 9.82 -4.51
CA VAL A 110 17.70 10.17 -4.47
C VAL A 110 17.04 10.02 -5.84
N ASN A 111 17.71 10.43 -6.91
CA ASN A 111 17.10 10.57 -8.23
C ASN A 111 17.44 9.42 -9.18
N ASN A 112 18.60 8.76 -9.03
CA ASN A 112 18.97 7.63 -9.88
C ASN A 112 18.58 6.28 -9.25
N ARG A 113 17.39 6.23 -8.65
CA ARG A 113 16.84 5.00 -8.08
C ARG A 113 16.26 4.13 -9.18
N GLU A 114 16.46 2.82 -9.05
CA GLU A 114 15.90 1.82 -9.97
C GLU A 114 14.36 1.96 -10.05
N ILE A 115 13.86 2.02 -11.29
CA ILE A 115 12.42 2.02 -11.58
C ILE A 115 12.01 0.58 -11.92
N VAL A 116 11.29 -0.07 -11.01
CA VAL A 116 10.72 -1.40 -11.25
C VAL A 116 9.33 -1.26 -11.85
N THR A 117 9.16 -1.68 -13.10
CA THR A 117 7.86 -1.66 -13.80
C THR A 117 7.13 -2.98 -13.57
N SER A 118 5.92 -2.93 -13.00
CA SER A 118 5.02 -4.08 -12.88
C SER A 118 3.74 -3.86 -13.68
N TYR A 119 3.33 -4.83 -14.49
CA TYR A 119 2.08 -4.77 -15.25
C TYR A 119 0.91 -5.23 -14.38
N LYS A 120 -0.20 -4.46 -14.39
CA LYS A 120 -1.45 -4.79 -13.68
C LYS A 120 -2.65 -4.42 -14.55
N LEU A 121 -3.70 -5.25 -14.52
CA LEU A 121 -4.98 -4.94 -15.15
C LEU A 121 -5.66 -3.79 -14.38
N LYS A 122 -6.23 -2.82 -15.10
CA LYS A 122 -6.95 -1.69 -14.51
C LYS A 122 -8.20 -1.40 -15.34
N VAL A 123 -9.36 -1.38 -14.68
CA VAL A 123 -10.61 -0.92 -15.31
C VAL A 123 -10.51 0.60 -15.51
N MET A 124 -10.65 1.06 -16.75
CA MET A 124 -10.76 2.48 -17.09
C MET A 124 -12.24 2.82 -17.28
N LYS A 125 -12.68 3.95 -16.71
CA LYS A 125 -13.99 4.53 -17.04
C LYS A 125 -13.82 5.38 -18.30
N SER A 126 -14.65 5.14 -19.31
CA SER A 126 -14.88 6.06 -20.42
C SER A 126 -15.76 7.23 -19.98
#